data_AF-A0A2K3KDR7-F1
#
_entry.id   AF-A0A2K3KDR7-F1
#
_cell.length_a   1.000
_cell.length_b   1.000
_cell.length_c   1.000
_cell.angle_alpha   90.00
_cell.angle_beta   90.00
_cell.angle_gamma   90.00
#
_symmetry.space_group_name_H-M   'P 1'
#
loop_
_entity.id
_entity.type
_entity.pdbx_description
1 polymer ?
#
loop_
_entity_poly.entity_id
_entity_poly.type
_entity_poly.pdbx_seq_one_letter_code
_entity_poly.pdbx_strand_id
1 'polypeptide(L)'
;MEWEGAVSGSSDMEEIPIPLPLASESQQPYVSELLSFTLDRLHKEPELLRVDAERIRRQMQEVAVGNYRSFIAAADALLAIRHEVSSIDNHLESM
;
A
#
# COMPACT_ATOMS: atom_id res chain seq x y z
N MET A 1 24.35 34.53 53.02
CA MET A 1 23.54 33.32 53.27
C MET A 1 22.66 33.13 52.06
N GLU A 2 23.14 32.28 51.17
CA GLU A 2 22.48 31.84 49.94
C GLU A 2 21.19 31.12 50.28
N TRP A 3 20.13 31.37 49.51
CA TRP A 3 19.03 30.42 49.36
C TRP A 3 18.64 30.36 47.89
N GLU A 4 18.94 29.19 47.34
CA GLU A 4 18.64 28.66 46.02
C GLU A 4 17.13 28.57 45.74
N GLY A 5 16.79 28.46 44.46
CA GLY A 5 15.52 27.88 44.05
C GLY A 5 14.81 28.57 42.89
N ALA A 6 15.53 28.92 41.81
CA ALA A 6 14.88 29.09 40.52
C ALA A 6 14.34 27.72 40.08
N VAL A 7 13.06 27.45 40.38
CA VAL A 7 12.34 26.37 39.71
C VAL A 7 12.04 26.86 38.29
N SER A 8 13.07 26.79 37.44
CA SER A 8 12.87 26.76 36.00
C SER A 8 12.29 25.38 35.71
N GLY A 9 10.97 25.26 35.91
CA GLY A 9 10.20 24.21 35.29
C GLY A 9 10.15 24.56 33.81
N SER A 10 11.20 24.19 33.07
CA SER A 10 11.03 23.81 31.69
C SER A 10 9.99 22.69 31.72
N SER A 11 8.72 23.04 31.55
CA SER A 11 7.78 22.11 30.96
C SER A 11 8.35 21.83 29.59
N ASP A 12 9.22 20.82 29.56
CA ASP A 12 9.39 19.96 28.41
C ASP A 12 7.97 19.75 27.90
N MET A 13 7.69 20.40 26.78
CA MET A 13 6.49 20.21 26.02
C MET A 13 6.62 18.78 25.50
N GLU A 14 6.35 17.81 26.38
CA GLU A 14 6.04 16.47 25.98
C GLU A 14 4.95 16.68 24.94
N GLU A 15 5.29 16.42 23.68
CA GLU A 15 4.32 16.25 22.61
C GLU A 15 3.37 15.18 23.11
N ILE A 16 2.31 15.61 23.79
CA ILE A 16 1.18 14.77 24.11
C ILE A 16 0.69 14.37 22.72
N PRO A 17 0.83 13.10 22.31
CA PRO A 17 0.20 12.65 21.10
C PRO A 17 -1.27 12.65 21.48
N ILE A 18 -1.95 13.78 21.25
CA ILE A 18 -3.38 13.88 21.46
C ILE A 18 -3.91 12.87 20.44
N PRO A 19 -4.44 11.71 20.87
CA PRO A 19 -5.06 10.79 19.95
C PRO A 19 -6.40 11.45 19.64
N LEU A 20 -6.36 12.42 18.74
CA LEU A 20 -7.56 12.99 18.18
C LEU A 20 -8.28 11.79 17.55
N PRO A 21 -9.55 11.52 17.90
CA PRO A 21 -10.34 10.42 17.33
C PRO A 21 -10.65 10.61 15.83
N LEU A 22 -9.79 11.34 15.11
CA LEU A 22 -9.94 11.71 13.70
C LEU A 22 -9.56 10.56 12.76
N ALA A 23 -8.81 9.54 13.21
CA ALA A 23 -8.39 8.43 12.35
C ALA A 23 -8.07 7.14 13.13
N SER A 24 -8.09 5.99 12.42
CA SER A 24 -7.71 4.68 12.98
C SER A 24 -6.23 4.66 13.41
N GLU A 25 -5.84 3.76 14.32
CA GLU A 25 -4.46 3.69 14.87
C GLU A 25 -3.36 3.67 13.78
N SER A 26 -3.61 3.03 12.63
CA SER A 26 -2.68 2.98 11.49
C SER A 26 -2.52 4.31 10.74
N GLN A 27 -3.47 5.23 10.89
CA GLN A 27 -3.52 6.52 10.21
C GLN A 27 -3.07 7.67 11.11
N GLN A 28 -2.88 7.42 12.42
CA GLN A 28 -2.41 8.42 13.38
C GLN A 28 -1.06 9.06 13.01
N PRO A 29 -0.05 8.32 12.52
CA PRO A 29 1.22 8.94 12.10
C PRO A 29 1.03 9.93 10.94
N TYR A 30 0.18 9.55 9.98
CA TYR A 30 -0.14 10.39 8.84
C TYR A 30 -0.88 11.66 9.28
N VAL A 31 -1.86 11.55 10.17
CA VAL A 31 -2.58 12.71 10.72
C VAL A 31 -1.65 13.62 11.54
N SER A 32 -0.71 13.07 12.30
CA SER A 32 0.28 13.91 13.01
C SER A 32 1.17 14.70 12.03
N GLU A 33 1.54 14.12 10.89
CA GLU A 33 2.29 14.83 9.85
C GLU A 33 1.46 15.96 9.21
N LEU A 34 0.17 15.71 8.91
CA LEU A 34 -0.75 16.73 8.38
C LEU A 34 -0.84 17.98 9.28
N LEU A 35 -0.94 17.75 10.59
CA LEU A 35 -1.06 18.81 11.59
C LEU A 35 0.27 19.55 11.82
N SER A 36 1.40 18.95 11.43
CA SER A 36 2.73 19.58 11.47
C SER A 36 3.02 20.47 10.25
N PHE A 37 2.23 20.35 9.17
CA PHE A 37 2.44 21.09 7.93
C PHE A 37 1.86 22.51 7.96
N THR A 38 2.47 23.41 7.18
CA THR A 38 1.91 24.73 6.89
C THR A 38 0.72 24.61 5.92
N LEU A 39 -0.22 25.57 5.98
CA LEU A 39 -1.47 25.58 5.20
C LEU A 39 -1.27 25.37 3.68
N ASP A 40 -0.15 25.85 3.12
CA ASP A 40 0.19 25.69 1.71
C ASP A 40 0.51 24.25 1.28
N ARG A 41 1.03 23.42 2.20
CA ARG A 41 1.26 21.99 1.93
C ARG A 41 -0.03 21.19 2.08
N LEU A 42 -0.83 21.52 3.10
CA LEU A 42 -2.11 20.85 3.34
C LEU A 42 -3.10 21.01 2.18
N HIS A 43 -3.12 22.17 1.51
CA HIS A 43 -3.97 22.38 0.34
C HIS A 43 -3.59 21.55 -0.90
N LYS A 44 -2.33 21.11 -1.02
CA LYS A 44 -1.85 20.32 -2.17
C LYS A 44 -2.05 18.82 -1.98
N GLU A 45 -2.08 18.40 -0.73
CA GLU A 45 -2.27 17.02 -0.31
C GLU A 45 -3.52 16.32 -0.85
N PRO A 46 -4.73 16.92 -0.84
CA PRO A 46 -5.91 16.25 -1.39
C PRO A 46 -5.78 15.96 -2.89
N GLU A 47 -5.13 16.85 -3.65
CA GLU A 47 -4.90 16.64 -5.08
C GLU A 47 -3.83 15.57 -5.31
N LEU A 48 -2.78 15.55 -4.50
CA LEU A 48 -1.73 14.52 -4.54
C LEU A 48 -2.32 13.13 -4.28
N LEU A 49 -3.13 12.98 -3.23
CA LEU A 49 -3.83 11.73 -2.91
C LEU A 49 -4.78 11.30 -4.02
N ARG A 50 -5.49 12.26 -4.65
CA ARG A 50 -6.40 11.97 -5.76
C ARG A 50 -5.63 11.40 -6.96
N VAL A 51 -4.49 12.00 -7.30
CA VAL A 51 -3.63 11.53 -8.40
C VAL A 51 -3.04 10.16 -8.09
N ASP A 52 -2.55 9.94 -6.87
CA ASP A 52 -1.99 8.66 -6.45
C ASP A 52 -3.06 7.55 -6.41
N ALA A 53 -4.27 7.84 -5.96
CA ALA A 53 -5.38 6.90 -5.99
C ALA A 53 -5.70 6.45 -7.42
N GLU A 54 -5.77 7.37 -8.39
CA GLU A 54 -6.01 7.01 -9.79
C GLU A 54 -4.84 6.23 -10.39
N ARG A 55 -3.60 6.58 -10.03
CA ARG A 55 -2.41 5.84 -10.45
C ARG A 55 -2.43 4.41 -9.93
N ILE A 56 -2.67 4.21 -8.63
CA ILE A 56 -2.79 2.88 -8.01
C ILE A 56 -3.90 2.09 -8.67
N ARG A 57 -5.06 2.72 -8.93
CA ARG A 57 -6.19 2.08 -9.60
C ARG A 57 -5.81 1.56 -10.98
N ARG A 58 -5.13 2.38 -11.78
CA ARG A 58 -4.66 2.00 -13.12
C ARG A 58 -3.61 0.89 -13.07
N GLN A 59 -2.65 0.99 -12.17
CA GLN A 59 -1.63 -0.05 -11.99
C GLN A 59 -2.27 -1.38 -11.56
N MET A 60 -3.22 -1.35 -10.64
CA MET A 60 -3.95 -2.54 -10.22
C MET A 60 -4.75 -3.16 -11.37
N GLN A 61 -5.35 -2.36 -12.24
CA GLN A 61 -6.02 -2.85 -13.45
C GLN A 61 -5.05 -3.49 -14.44
N GLU A 62 -3.91 -2.85 -14.70
CA GLU A 62 -2.87 -3.39 -15.59
C GLU A 62 -2.29 -4.70 -15.05
N VAL A 63 -2.03 -4.78 -13.74
CA VAL A 63 -1.57 -6.00 -13.05
C VAL A 63 -2.62 -7.10 -13.13
N ALA A 64 -3.89 -6.79 -12.85
CA ALA A 64 -4.97 -7.78 -12.94
C ALA A 64 -5.09 -8.32 -14.36
N VAL A 65 -5.21 -7.45 -15.37
CA VAL A 65 -5.38 -7.86 -16.77
C VAL A 65 -4.16 -8.61 -17.30
N GLY A 66 -2.94 -8.13 -17.00
CA GLY A 66 -1.70 -8.78 -17.39
C GLY A 66 -1.56 -10.17 -16.77
N ASN A 67 -1.79 -10.28 -15.46
CA ASN A 67 -1.68 -11.55 -14.75
C ASN A 67 -2.76 -12.54 -15.19
N TYR A 68 -4.00 -12.10 -15.43
CA TYR A 68 -5.05 -12.97 -15.96
C TYR A 68 -4.74 -13.49 -17.36
N ARG A 69 -4.20 -12.66 -18.26
CA ARG A 69 -3.81 -13.12 -19.61
C ARG A 69 -2.67 -14.13 -19.55
N SER A 70 -1.67 -13.90 -18.71
CA SER A 70 -0.57 -14.84 -18.48
C SER A 70 -1.09 -16.18 -17.91
N PHE A 71 -2.06 -16.12 -16.99
CA PHE A 71 -2.69 -17.31 -16.42
C PHE A 71 -3.46 -18.12 -17.49
N ILE A 72 -4.25 -17.47 -18.33
CA ILE A 72 -4.97 -18.13 -19.43
C ILE A 72 -3.99 -18.78 -20.41
N ALA A 73 -2.95 -18.05 -20.84
CA ALA A 73 -1.93 -18.60 -21.74
C ALA A 73 -1.20 -19.82 -21.15
N ALA A 74 -0.91 -19.80 -19.84
CA ALA A 74 -0.35 -20.94 -19.16
C ALA A 74 -1.31 -22.14 -19.12
N ALA A 75 -2.61 -21.91 -18.90
CA ALA A 75 -3.63 -22.95 -18.94
C ALA A 75 -3.75 -23.60 -20.33
N ASP A 76 -3.73 -22.79 -21.39
CA ASP A 76 -3.76 -23.27 -22.77
C ASP A 76 -2.54 -24.12 -23.10
N ALA A 77 -1.35 -23.69 -22.67
CA ALA A 77 -0.12 -24.47 -22.84
C ALA A 77 -0.19 -25.81 -22.10
N LEU A 78 -0.72 -25.84 -20.87
CA LEU A 78 -0.91 -27.08 -20.12
C LEU A 78 -1.90 -28.03 -20.78
N LEU A 79 -2.99 -27.52 -21.37
CA LEU A 79 -3.95 -28.32 -22.12
C LEU A 79 -3.29 -28.92 -23.37
N ALA A 80 -2.51 -28.14 -24.11
CA ALA A 80 -1.79 -28.62 -25.29
C ALA A 80 -0.80 -29.75 -24.92
N ILE A 81 -0.01 -29.57 -23.86
CA ILE A 81 0.93 -30.60 -23.38
C ILE A 81 0.16 -31.88 -23.00
N ARG A 82 -0.96 -31.76 -22.29
CA ARG A 82 -1.78 -32.93 -21.92
C ARG A 82 -2.28 -33.67 -23.16
N HIS A 83 -2.75 -32.95 -24.16
CA HIS A 83 -3.24 -33.55 -25.39
C HIS A 83 -2.13 -34.30 -26.14
N GLU A 84 -0.93 -33.71 -26.26
CA GLU A 84 0.23 -34.37 -26.85
C GLU A 84 0.63 -35.63 -26.09
N VAL A 85 0.69 -35.57 -24.76
CA VAL A 85 1.00 -36.74 -23.93
C VAL A 85 -0.04 -37.85 -24.11
N SER A 86 -1.33 -37.52 -24.13
CA SER A 86 -2.39 -38.51 -24.41
C SER A 86 -2.30 -39.06 -25.84
N SER A 87 -1.89 -38.25 -26.81
CA SER A 87 -1.69 -38.72 -28.18
C SER A 87 -0.52 -39.72 -28.26
N ILE A 88 0.56 -39.48 -27.52
CA ILE A 88 1.69 -40.41 -27.43
C ILE A 88 1.24 -41.72 -26.76
N ASP A 89 0.49 -41.63 -25.65
CA ASP A 89 -0.02 -42.79 -24.91
C ASP A 89 -0.90 -43.68 -25.81
N ASN A 90 -1.86 -43.07 -26.51
CA ASN A 90 -2.70 -43.77 -27.49
C ASN A 90 -1.88 -44.39 -28.63
N HIS A 91 -0.84 -43.70 -29.10
CA HIS A 91 0.03 -44.23 -30.15
C HIS A 91 0.81 -45.47 -29.68
N LEU A 92 1.31 -45.44 -28.43
CA LEU A 92 1.99 -46.57 -27.80
C LEU A 92 1.04 -47.76 -27.56
N GLU A 93 -0.21 -47.52 -27.17
CA GLU A 93 -1.21 -48.60 -27.05
C GLU A 93 -1.62 -49.21 -28.40
N SER A 94 -1.49 -48.46 -29.50
CA SER A 94 -1.86 -48.93 -30.84
C SER A 94 -0.78 -49.79 -31.53
N MET A 95 0.43 -49.87 -30.98
CA MET A 95 1.55 -50.69 -31.48
C MET A 95 1.57 -52.07 -30.84
#